data_AF-A0A7C2A0M3-F1
#
_entry.id   AF-A0A7C2A0M3-F1
#
_cell.length_a   1.000
_cell.length_b   1.000
_cell.length_c   1.000
_cell.angle_alpha   90.00
_cell.angle_beta   90.00
_cell.angle_gamma   90.00
#
_symmetry.space_group_name_H-M   'P 1'
#
loop_
_entity.id
_entity.type
_entity.pdbx_description
1 polymer ?
#
loop_
_entity_poly.entity_id
_entity_poly.type
_entity_poly.pdbx_seq_one_letter_code
_entity_poly.pdbx_strand_id
1 'polypeptide(L)'
;MKTALRKRLSLILNHFESGNDFYVYKPSHRKILLVMGGLFLMLSIVSLITTVIAAQWAGVLPISIFFIGGFICMTVGFLGSDHAVAKMWGSK
;
A
#
# COMPACT_ATOMS: atom_id res chain seq x y z
N MET A 1 6.71 -0.23 19.35
CA MET A 1 7.19 0.54 18.18
C MET A 1 6.17 0.67 17.04
N LYS A 2 5.35 -0.35 16.74
CA LYS A 2 4.27 -0.26 15.72
C LYS A 2 3.27 0.88 15.98
N THR A 3 2.97 1.17 17.23
CA THR A 3 2.05 2.24 17.66
C THR A 3 2.47 3.65 17.22
N ALA A 4 3.78 3.93 17.16
CA ALA A 4 4.30 5.22 16.73
C ALA A 4 4.16 5.41 15.20
N LEU A 5 4.45 4.36 14.41
CA LEU A 5 4.20 4.36 12.96
C LEU A 5 2.70 4.43 12.66
N ARG A 6 1.87 3.75 13.47
CA ARG A 6 0.41 3.76 13.34
C ARG A 6 -0.16 5.15 13.59
N LYS A 7 0.45 5.91 14.50
CA LYS A 7 0.07 7.31 14.78
C LYS A 7 0.43 8.25 13.62
N ARG A 8 1.59 8.07 12.97
CA ARG A 8 1.95 8.88 11.78
C ARG A 8 1.09 8.55 10.56
N LEU A 9 0.75 7.27 10.39
CA LEU A 9 -0.07 6.79 9.27
C LEU A 9 -1.56 6.72 9.66
N SER A 10 -1.94 7.37 10.76
CA SER A 10 -3.30 7.31 11.31
C SER A 10 -4.34 7.95 10.40
N LEU A 11 -3.97 8.92 9.56
CA LEU A 11 -4.91 9.51 8.60
C LEU A 11 -5.33 8.50 7.52
N ILE A 12 -4.37 7.73 7.02
CA ILE A 12 -4.61 6.66 6.03
C ILE A 12 -5.31 5.49 6.72
N LEU A 13 -4.79 5.03 7.86
CA LEU A 13 -5.40 3.91 8.59
C LEU A 13 -6.81 4.23 9.08
N ASN A 14 -7.06 5.40 9.67
CA ASN A 14 -8.40 5.76 10.13
C ASN A 14 -9.40 5.85 8.97
N HIS A 15 -8.98 6.24 7.76
CA HIS A 15 -9.88 6.18 6.61
C HIS A 15 -10.32 4.74 6.28
N PHE A 16 -9.39 3.78 6.39
CA PHE A 16 -9.67 2.36 6.16
C PHE A 16 -10.25 1.63 7.39
N GLU A 17 -10.03 2.14 8.59
CA GLU A 17 -10.49 1.53 9.85
C GLU A 17 -11.81 2.12 10.35
N SER A 18 -12.20 3.32 9.88
CA SER A 18 -13.47 3.96 10.20
C SER A 18 -14.62 3.27 9.48
N GLY A 19 -15.59 2.77 10.24
CA GLY A 19 -16.76 2.04 9.75
C GLY A 19 -17.04 0.84 10.63
N ASN A 20 -18.30 0.61 10.99
CA ASN A 20 -18.73 -0.56 11.75
C ASN A 20 -19.32 -1.60 10.79
N ASP A 21 -18.67 -1.76 9.63
CA ASP A 21 -19.15 -2.61 8.55
C ASP A 21 -18.84 -4.07 8.90
N PHE A 22 -19.79 -4.96 8.62
CA PHE A 22 -19.52 -6.40 8.65
C PHE A 22 -18.41 -6.68 7.61
N TYR A 23 -17.37 -7.40 8.03
CA TYR A 23 -16.24 -7.71 7.18
C TYR A 23 -15.90 -9.20 7.28
N VAL A 24 -15.70 -9.84 6.14
CA VAL A 24 -15.19 -11.21 6.07
C VAL A 24 -13.68 -11.14 5.86
N TYR A 25 -12.91 -11.24 6.96
CA TYR A 25 -11.47 -11.26 6.86
C TYR A 25 -10.92 -12.62 6.48
N LYS A 26 -10.01 -12.62 5.52
CA LYS A 26 -9.16 -13.77 5.20
C LYS A 26 -7.68 -13.38 5.32
N PRO A 27 -6.85 -14.15 6.04
CA PRO A 27 -5.43 -13.84 6.21
C PRO A 27 -4.63 -13.86 4.89
N SER A 28 -5.14 -14.54 3.85
CA SER A 28 -4.57 -14.50 2.50
C SER A 28 -4.59 -13.09 1.88
N HIS A 29 -5.61 -12.29 2.17
CA HIS A 29 -5.76 -10.93 1.62
C HIS A 29 -4.62 -10.02 2.08
N ARG A 30 -4.16 -10.20 3.33
CA ARG A 30 -3.01 -9.48 3.88
C ARG A 30 -1.70 -9.86 3.16
N LYS A 31 -1.51 -11.16 2.89
CA LYS A 31 -0.31 -11.63 2.16
C LYS A 31 -0.30 -11.11 0.72
N ILE A 32 -1.42 -11.20 0.02
CA ILE A 32 -1.52 -10.70 -1.37
C ILE A 32 -1.25 -9.20 -1.40
N LEU A 33 -1.76 -8.45 -0.41
CA LEU A 33 -1.52 -7.02 -0.33
C LEU A 33 -0.03 -6.67 -0.15
N LEU A 34 0.67 -7.41 0.72
CA LEU A 34 2.11 -7.25 0.90
C LEU A 34 2.90 -7.62 -0.36
N VAL A 35 2.52 -8.71 -1.04
CA VAL A 35 3.15 -9.13 -2.29
C VAL A 35 2.93 -8.08 -3.38
N MET A 36 1.70 -7.59 -3.57
CA MET A 36 1.39 -6.53 -4.53
C MET A 36 2.09 -5.22 -4.21
N GLY A 37 2.12 -4.83 -2.93
CA GLY A 37 2.89 -3.67 -2.49
C GLY A 37 4.38 -3.80 -2.83
N GLY A 38 4.97 -4.97 -2.60
CA GLY A 38 6.34 -5.28 -2.99
C GLY A 38 6.56 -5.22 -4.50
N LEU A 39 5.65 -5.77 -5.30
CA LEU A 39 5.71 -5.71 -6.76
C LEU A 39 5.67 -4.28 -7.29
N PHE A 40 4.76 -3.45 -6.77
CA PHE A 40 4.67 -2.03 -7.16
C PHE A 40 5.90 -1.23 -6.74
N LEU A 41 6.47 -1.48 -5.55
CA LEU A 41 7.73 -0.86 -5.16
C LEU A 41 8.89 -1.32 -6.05
N MET A 42 8.95 -2.60 -6.40
CA MET A 42 9.97 -3.13 -7.31
C MET A 42 9.86 -2.51 -8.70
N LEU A 43 8.65 -2.40 -9.25
CA LEU A 43 8.40 -1.69 -10.51
C LEU A 43 8.79 -0.21 -10.44
N SER A 44 8.50 0.46 -9.33
CA SER A 44 8.88 1.86 -9.10
C SER A 44 10.40 2.04 -9.10
N ILE A 45 11.14 1.15 -8.41
CA ILE A 45 12.61 1.17 -8.36
C ILE A 45 13.21 0.92 -9.75
N VAL A 46 12.74 -0.13 -10.45
CA VAL A 46 13.23 -0.45 -11.79
C VAL A 46 12.95 0.71 -12.75
N SER A 47 11.74 1.29 -12.68
CA SER A 47 11.36 2.45 -13.49
C SER A 47 12.21 3.68 -13.18
N LEU A 48 12.59 3.89 -11.92
CA LEU A 48 13.49 4.98 -11.53
C LEU A 48 14.89 4.78 -12.10
N ILE A 49 15.42 3.56 -12.02
CA ILE A 49 16.73 3.24 -12.59
C ILE A 49 16.74 3.48 -14.10
N THR A 50 15.73 2.99 -14.83
CA THR A 50 15.65 3.17 -16.29
C THR A 50 15.45 4.64 -16.68
N THR A 51 14.65 5.39 -15.92
CA THR A 51 14.44 6.84 -16.12
C THR A 51 15.74 7.62 -15.98
N VAL A 52 16.54 7.31 -14.95
CA VAL A 52 17.85 7.94 -14.72
C VAL A 52 18.83 7.60 -15.84
N ILE A 53 18.92 6.32 -16.24
CA ILE A 53 19.81 5.87 -17.31
C ILE A 53 19.43 6.52 -18.65
N ALA A 54 18.14 6.60 -18.95
CA ALA A 54 17.66 7.14 -20.21
C ALA A 54 17.46 8.67 -20.18
N ALA A 55 17.85 9.34 -19.09
CA ALA A 55 17.80 10.79 -18.88
C ALA A 55 16.44 11.44 -19.25
N GLN A 56 15.35 10.69 -19.06
CA GLN A 56 14.01 11.07 -19.52
C GLN A 56 13.06 11.27 -18.35
N TRP A 57 12.53 12.48 -18.20
CA TRP A 57 11.61 12.81 -17.10
C TRP A 57 10.20 12.22 -17.27
N ALA A 58 9.88 11.67 -18.44
CA ALA A 58 8.59 11.03 -18.72
C ALA A 58 8.29 9.86 -17.77
N GLY A 59 9.32 9.19 -17.25
CA GLY A 59 9.16 8.07 -16.31
C GLY A 59 8.71 8.47 -14.91
N VAL A 60 8.78 9.76 -14.53
CA VAL A 60 8.45 10.21 -13.17
C VAL A 60 6.98 9.95 -12.81
N LEU A 61 6.08 10.08 -13.78
CA LEU A 61 4.64 9.88 -13.55
C LEU A 61 4.33 8.42 -13.17
N PRO A 62 4.70 7.39 -13.97
CA PRO A 62 4.47 5.99 -13.58
C PRO A 62 5.24 5.60 -12.31
N ILE A 63 6.47 6.10 -12.11
CA ILE A 63 7.23 5.87 -10.86
C ILE A 63 6.41 6.30 -9.64
N SER A 64 5.83 7.51 -9.70
CA SER A 64 5.08 8.10 -8.61
C SER A 64 3.80 7.30 -8.30
N ILE A 65 3.05 6.88 -9.32
CA ILE A 65 1.83 6.08 -9.14
C ILE A 65 2.15 4.73 -8.51
N PHE A 66 3.13 4.00 -9.04
CA PHE A 66 3.53 2.70 -8.48
C PHE A 66 4.12 2.86 -7.08
N PHE A 67 4.89 3.92 -6.82
CA PHE A 67 5.42 4.20 -5.50
C PHE A 67 4.32 4.44 -4.48
N ILE A 68 3.37 5.35 -4.78
CA ILE A 68 2.27 5.70 -3.87
C ILE A 68 1.38 4.48 -3.63
N GLY A 69 0.99 3.78 -4.70
CA GLY A 69 0.16 2.57 -4.59
C GLY A 69 0.85 1.46 -3.78
N GLY A 70 2.13 1.19 -4.09
CA GLY A 70 2.93 0.20 -3.37
C GLY A 70 3.14 0.56 -1.91
N PHE A 71 3.38 1.85 -1.62
CA PHE A 71 3.55 2.36 -0.26
C PHE A 71 2.27 2.24 0.57
N ILE A 72 1.11 2.56 0.00
CA ILE A 72 -0.19 2.38 0.66
C ILE A 72 -0.44 0.90 0.94
N CYS A 73 -0.25 0.03 -0.06
CA CYS A 73 -0.41 -1.42 0.10
C CYS A 73 0.48 -1.99 1.20
N MET A 74 1.76 -1.63 1.20
CA MET A 74 2.72 -2.09 2.20
C MET A 74 2.35 -1.56 3.60
N THR A 75 1.94 -0.30 3.69
CA THR A 75 1.52 0.33 4.95
C THR A 75 0.28 -0.36 5.53
N VAL A 76 -0.76 -0.57 4.72
CA VAL A 76 -2.00 -1.23 5.16
C VAL A 76 -1.75 -2.71 5.47
N GLY A 77 -0.96 -3.42 4.66
CA GLY A 77 -0.65 -4.84 4.88
C GLY A 77 0.19 -5.10 6.12
N PHE A 78 1.20 -4.26 6.37
CA PHE A 78 2.14 -4.43 7.48
C PHE A 78 1.60 -3.85 8.80
N LEU A 79 0.89 -2.73 8.73
CA LEU A 79 0.52 -1.93 9.90
C LEU A 79 -0.99 -1.82 10.13
N GLY A 80 -1.82 -2.06 9.12
CA GLY A 80 -3.27 -2.04 9.20
C GLY A 80 -3.86 -3.20 10.01
N SER A 81 -5.00 -2.95 10.63
CA SER A 81 -5.85 -4.00 11.21
C SER A 81 -6.48 -4.89 10.15
N ASP A 82 -7.04 -6.02 10.59
CA ASP A 82 -7.76 -6.95 9.73
C ASP A 82 -8.97 -6.28 9.05
N HIS A 83 -9.60 -5.32 9.73
CA HIS A 83 -10.66 -4.48 9.17
C HIS A 83 -10.15 -3.60 8.01
N ALA A 84 -9.01 -2.93 8.17
CA ALA A 84 -8.43 -2.10 7.11
C ALA A 84 -8.10 -2.91 5.85
N VAL A 85 -7.55 -4.12 6.03
CA VAL A 85 -7.25 -5.04 4.92
C VAL A 85 -8.54 -5.51 4.23
N ALA A 86 -9.57 -5.86 5.00
CA ALA A 86 -10.85 -6.31 4.44
C ALA A 86 -11.60 -5.19 3.69
N LYS A 87 -11.63 -3.98 4.24
CA LYS A 87 -12.26 -2.80 3.62
C LYS A 87 -11.59 -2.43 2.30
N MET A 88 -10.26 -2.49 2.24
CA MET A 88 -9.50 -2.21 1.02
C MET A 88 -9.72 -3.29 -0.06
N TRP A 89 -10.04 -4.52 0.33
CA TRP A 89 -10.50 -5.57 -0.60
C TRP A 89 -11.99 -5.48 -0.95
N GLY A 90 -12.74 -4.53 -0.39
CA GLY A 90 -14.17 -4.38 -0.61
C GLY A 90 -15.01 -5.56 -0.10
N SER A 91 -14.46 -6.36 0.82
CA SER A 91 -15.21 -7.46 1.43
C SER A 91 -16.20 -6.88 2.42
N LYS A 92 -17.43 -6.67 1.95
CA LYS A 92 -18.62 -6.48 2.78
C LYS A 92 -19.10 -7.82 3.34
#